data_AF-A0AAV9L3V8-F1
#
_entry.id   AF-A0AAV9L3V8-F1
#
_cell.length_a   1.000
_cell.length_b   1.000
_cell.length_c   1.000
_cell.angle_alpha   90.00
_cell.angle_beta   90.00
_cell.angle_gamma   90.00
#
_symmetry.space_group_name_H-M   'P 1'
#
loop_
_entity.id
_entity.type
_entity.pdbx_description
1 polymer ?
#
loop_
_entity_poly.entity_id
_entity_poly.type
_entity_poly.pdbx_seq_one_letter_code
_entity_poly.pdbx_strand_id
1 'polypeptide(L)' 'MEGQKLVAVFLMCMVVFTAVCEATEEEYKDCYHTCHDECTQGGQGYTFCEMKCDADCSKKDFVAQFPKFKA' A
#
# COMPACT_ATOMS: atom_id res chain seq x y z
N MET A 1 -30.69 20.49 -10.17
CA MET A 1 -29.52 20.81 -9.30
C MET A 1 -28.90 19.57 -8.65
N GLU A 2 -29.43 18.36 -8.86
CA GLU A 2 -28.91 17.14 -8.21
C GLU A 2 -27.66 16.57 -8.89
N GLY A 3 -27.59 16.61 -10.22
CA GLY A 3 -26.45 16.09 -10.98
C GLY A 3 -25.11 16.78 -10.67
N GLN A 4 -25.11 18.10 -10.52
CA GLN A 4 -23.93 18.88 -10.10
C GLN A 4 -23.43 18.50 -8.69
N LYS A 5 -24.33 18.08 -7.80
CA LYS A 5 -24.00 17.62 -6.44
C LYS A 5 -23.38 16.22 -6.46
N LEU A 6 -23.90 15.33 -7.31
CA LEU A 6 -23.33 13.99 -7.52
C LEU A 6 -21.94 14.05 -8.18
N VAL A 7 -21.75 14.92 -9.17
CA VAL A 7 -20.45 15.14 -9.81
C VAL A 7 -19.42 15.65 -8.80
N ALA A 8 -19.79 16.60 -7.95
CA ALA A 8 -18.90 17.11 -6.90
C ALA A 8 -18.47 16.01 -5.91
N VAL A 9 -19.41 15.17 -5.46
CA VAL A 9 -19.09 14.04 -4.56
C VAL A 9 -18.20 13.02 -5.25
N PHE A 10 -18.48 12.69 -6.51
CA PHE A 10 -17.68 11.74 -7.28
C PHE A 10 -16.24 12.21 -7.47
N LEU A 11 -16.04 13.48 -7.82
CA LEU A 11 -14.72 14.09 -7.95
C LEU A 11 -13.97 14.10 -6.62
N MET A 12 -14.65 14.43 -5.52
CA MET A 12 -14.04 14.34 -4.17
C MET A 12 -13.61 12.92 -3.83
N CYS A 13 -14.44 11.91 -4.10
CA CYS A 13 -14.08 10.51 -3.88
C CYS A 13 -12.87 10.10 -4.70
N MET A 14 -12.76 10.53 -5.97
CA MET A 14 -11.60 10.25 -6.81
C MET A 14 -10.32 10.87 -6.23
N VAL A 15 -10.36 12.13 -5.82
CA VAL A 15 -9.21 12.82 -5.23
C VAL A 15 -8.75 12.15 -3.93
N VAL A 16 -9.70 11.71 -3.09
CA VAL A 16 -9.37 10.96 -1.87
C VAL A 16 -8.74 9.61 -2.22
N PHE A 17 -9.29 8.91 -3.21
CA PHE A 17 -8.73 7.62 -3.64
C PHE A 17 -7.31 7.77 -4.18
N THR A 18 -7.04 8.77 -5.03
CA THR A 18 -5.70 8.99 -5.58
C THR A 18 -4.69 9.33 -4.48
N ALA A 19 -5.05 10.20 -3.55
CA ALA A 19 -4.18 10.56 -2.44
C ALA A 19 -3.85 9.36 -1.52
N VAL A 20 -4.82 8.46 -1.32
CA VAL A 20 -4.58 7.20 -0.58
C VAL A 20 -3.65 6.29 -1.37
N CYS A 21 -3.88 6.10 -2.67
CA CYS A 21 -3.02 5.25 -3.50
C CYS A 21 -1.56 5.74 -3.53
N GLU A 22 -1.33 7.06 -3.67
CA GLU A 22 0.01 7.64 -3.68
C GLU A 22 0.72 7.44 -2.32
N ALA A 23 0.02 7.63 -1.20
CA ALA A 23 0.57 7.38 0.13
C ALA A 23 0.95 5.89 0.32
N THR A 24 0.09 4.97 -0.12
CA THR A 24 0.34 3.52 -0.03
C THR A 24 1.52 3.07 -0.89
N GLU A 25 1.76 3.71 -2.05
CA GLU A 25 2.91 3.39 -2.91
C GLU A 25 4.24 3.81 -2.27
N GLU A 26 4.31 4.98 -1.65
CA GLU A 26 5.54 5.42 -0.96
C GLU A 26 5.86 4.54 0.26
N GLU A 27 4.84 4.21 1.06
CA GLU A 27 4.99 3.32 2.23
C GLU A 27 5.37 1.90 1.83
N TYR A 28 4.75 1.35 0.77
CA TYR A 28 5.14 0.06 0.21
C TYR A 28 6.59 0.07 -0.27
N LYS A 29 7.01 1.11 -1.01
CA LYS A 29 8.36 1.20 -1.58
C LYS A 29 9.43 1.23 -0.50
N ASP A 30 9.23 2.01 0.56
CA ASP A 30 10.17 2.12 1.68
C ASP A 30 10.28 0.79 2.45
N CYS A 31 9.13 0.15 2.71
CA CYS A 31 9.06 -1.19 3.31
C CYS A 31 9.78 -2.24 2.45
N TYR A 32 9.50 -2.26 1.14
CA TYR A 32 10.05 -3.23 0.22
C TYR A 32 11.56 -3.10 0.12
N HIS A 33 12.08 -1.88 -0.04
CA HIS A 33 13.52 -1.63 -0.11
C HIS A 33 14.25 -2.14 1.14
N THR A 34 13.75 -1.77 2.32
CA THR A 34 14.35 -2.20 3.59
C THR A 34 14.31 -3.72 3.73
N CYS A 35 13.15 -4.34 3.47
CA CYS A 35 13.00 -5.79 3.55
C CYS A 35 13.91 -6.53 2.56
N HIS A 36 13.99 -6.04 1.32
CA HIS A 36 14.75 -6.69 0.27
C HIS A 36 16.26 -6.61 0.54
N ASP A 37 16.74 -5.47 1.02
CA ASP A 37 18.14 -5.31 1.47
C ASP A 37 18.47 -6.25 2.62
N GLU A 38 17.64 -6.29 3.68
CA GLU A 38 17.86 -7.18 4.82
C GLU A 38 17.81 -8.67 4.41
N CYS A 39 16.87 -9.04 3.53
CA CYS A 39 16.70 -10.40 3.07
C CYS A 39 17.88 -10.88 2.22
N THR A 40 18.35 -10.03 1.31
CA THR A 40 19.51 -10.35 0.46
C THR A 40 20.82 -10.34 1.24
N GLN A 41 21.01 -9.41 2.19
CA GLN A 41 22.14 -9.42 3.11
C GLN A 41 22.16 -10.68 4.00
N GLY A 42 20.99 -11.25 4.31
CA GLY A 42 20.84 -12.54 4.97
C GLY A 42 21.25 -13.76 4.13
N GLY A 43 21.73 -13.56 2.89
CA GLY A 43 22.19 -14.61 1.99
C GLY A 43 21.08 -15.36 1.26
N GLN A 44 19.85 -14.83 1.28
CA GLN A 44 18.74 -15.43 0.54
C GLN A 44 18.78 -15.06 -0.95
N GLY A 45 18.17 -15.89 -1.79
CA GLY A 45 18.09 -15.62 -3.23
C GLY A 45 17.17 -14.45 -3.57
N TYR A 46 17.51 -13.69 -4.62
CA TYR A 46 16.75 -12.51 -5.07
C TYR A 46 15.24 -12.78 -5.18
N THR A 47 14.83 -13.78 -5.98
CA THR A 47 13.42 -14.08 -6.23
C THR A 47 12.66 -14.49 -4.96
N PHE A 48 13.36 -15.09 -3.98
CA PHE A 48 12.75 -15.40 -2.69
C PHE A 48 12.48 -14.13 -1.90
N CYS A 49 13.45 -13.20 -1.86
CA CYS A 49 13.30 -11.91 -1.20
C CYS A 49 12.22 -11.05 -1.86
N GLU A 50 12.18 -11.02 -3.18
CA GLU A 50 11.16 -10.32 -3.95
C GLU A 50 9.75 -10.76 -3.54
N MET A 51 9.44 -12.07 -3.63
CA MET A 51 8.11 -12.57 -3.29
C MET A 51 7.76 -12.42 -1.81
N LYS A 52 8.74 -12.60 -0.91
CA LYS A 52 8.53 -12.45 0.53
C LYS A 52 8.20 -11.00 0.89
N CYS A 53 9.03 -10.06 0.43
CA CYS A 53 8.89 -8.65 0.77
C CYS A 53 7.65 -8.04 0.12
N ASP A 54 7.30 -8.46 -1.09
CA ASP A 54 6.03 -8.08 -1.72
C ASP A 54 4.84 -8.48 -0.84
N ALA A 55 4.81 -9.73 -0.38
CA ALA A 55 3.72 -10.24 0.46
C ALA A 55 3.68 -9.60 1.86
N ASP A 56 4.82 -9.34 2.49
CA ASP A 56 4.90 -8.79 3.84
C ASP A 56 4.55 -7.29 3.86
N CYS A 57 5.01 -6.53 2.87
CA CYS A 57 4.71 -5.10 2.76
C CYS A 57 3.28 -4.85 2.28
N SER A 58 2.75 -5.69 1.38
CA SER A 58 1.33 -5.61 0.97
C SER A 58 0.36 -5.88 2.12
N LYS A 59 0.71 -6.73 3.10
CA LYS A 59 -0.15 -7.02 4.27
C LYS A 59 -0.14 -5.89 5.31
N LYS A 60 0.97 -5.16 5.41
CA LYS A 60 1.15 -4.08 6.39
C LYS A 60 0.22 -2.92 6.10
N ASP A 61 -0.03 -2.66 4.81
CA ASP A 61 -0.97 -1.67 4.29
C ASP A 61 -2.42 -1.95 4.74
N PHE A 62 -2.90 -3.18 4.58
CA PHE A 62 -4.26 -3.57 5.01
C PHE A 62 -4.50 -3.46 6.52
N VAL A 63 -3.50 -3.81 7.36
CA VAL A 63 -3.64 -3.78 8.82
C VAL A 63 -3.55 -2.35 9.38
N ALA A 64 -2.72 -1.50 8.77
CA ALA A 64 -2.62 -0.09 9.13
C ALA A 64 -3.89 0.69 8.72
N GLN A 65 -4.45 0.38 7.55
CA GLN A 65 -5.65 1.05 7.04
C GLN A 65 -6.95 0.53 7.68
N PHE A 66 -6.98 -0.74 8.14
CA PHE A 66 -8.15 -1.34 8.80
C PHE A 66 -7.80 -2.05 10.12
N PRO A 67 -7.41 -1.30 11.16
CA PRO A 67 -7.02 -1.88 12.46
C PRO A 67 -8.14 -2.64 13.17
N LYS A 68 -9.40 -2.52 12.72
CA LYS A 68 -10.57 -3.21 13.28
C LYS A 68 -10.82 -4.63 12.77
N PHE A 69 -10.06 -5.13 11.79
CA PHE A 69 -10.20 -6.49 11.26
C PHE A 69 -9.09 -7.44 11.74
N LYS A 70 -8.47 -7.17 12.90
CA LYS A 70 -7.71 -8.19 13.63
C LYS A 70 -8.68 -9.26 14.15
N ALA A 71 -8.65 -10.45 13.54
CA ALA A 71 -9.25 -11.66 14.08
C ALA A 71 -8.46 -12.18 15.30
#